data_AF-A0A2G9T361-F1
#
_entry.id   AF-A0A2G9T361-F1
#
_cell.length_a   1.000
_cell.length_b   1.000
_cell.length_c   1.000
_cell.angle_alpha   90.00
_cell.angle_beta   90.00
_cell.angle_gamma   90.00
#
_symmetry.space_group_name_H-M   'P 1'
#
loop_
_entity.id
_entity.type
_entity.pdbx_description
1 polymer ?
#
loop_
_entity_poly.entity_id
_entity_poly.type
_entity_poly.pdbx_seq_one_letter_code
_entity_poly.pdbx_strand_id
1 'polypeptide(L)'
;VEKVLASWGWGRWVEMKKSGELEVSEMDIAHMARTLLLHCVREYRGDERIRQTVWQLIAPQGAKNAKEAKGSQSIYHQGWAALPEFNPPNFALDASFQRHVHRHANKLLVKIDQLRHLQKTIIGSKAADIEAGADWSTIDIPVPTLIEPMCDGWDADCDKCLLIGIYKHGLDNVDAIRADEKLCFASKTTLPETFPGVAEVSTRFRRLIAVSQRNITDPVYEKLRWSRREEQEYMRVLRSFGMKDKRNDPTMIDWDAFRAFSPLLEKKTDEEMQEHLYCILAMCTKAQGGELSALDTKRALSVDAMTSRKAQKLMNRLHLTRKVHALAAGLDKVTPMLKLCSAEAMPSGWTTQHDKELISVCDQHGIDNISANILKKPAFQKIIRPTEKTLLRR
;
A
#
# COMPACT_ATOMS: atom_id res chain seq x y z
N VAL A 1 26.09 13.67 -12.59
CA VAL A 1 25.15 13.65 -11.44
C VAL A 1 24.18 12.47 -11.47
N GLU A 2 23.34 12.29 -12.49
CA GLU A 2 22.33 11.19 -12.51
C GLU A 2 22.92 9.80 -12.19
N LYS A 3 24.01 9.40 -12.87
CA LYS A 3 24.66 8.09 -12.67
C LYS A 3 25.12 7.89 -11.22
N VAL A 4 25.87 8.84 -10.67
CA VAL A 4 26.36 8.74 -9.28
C VAL A 4 25.23 8.87 -8.26
N LEU A 5 24.19 9.65 -8.55
CA LEU A 5 22.98 9.74 -7.72
C LEU A 5 22.26 8.38 -7.67
N ALA A 6 22.23 7.65 -8.78
CA ALA A 6 21.68 6.30 -8.85
C ALA A 6 22.55 5.25 -8.13
N SER A 7 23.82 5.53 -7.84
CA SER A 7 24.70 4.62 -7.10
C SER A 7 24.68 4.89 -5.58
N TRP A 8 24.61 6.16 -5.18
CA TRP A 8 24.77 6.58 -3.78
C TRP A 8 23.48 7.04 -3.09
N GLY A 9 22.49 7.51 -3.86
CA GLY A 9 21.25 8.06 -3.32
C GLY A 9 21.37 9.51 -2.86
N TRP A 10 20.35 9.98 -2.14
CA TRP A 10 20.24 11.38 -1.72
C TRP A 10 21.07 11.68 -0.46
N GLY A 11 21.83 12.77 -0.47
CA GLY A 11 22.57 13.27 0.71
C GLY A 11 24.00 12.78 0.82
N ARG A 12 24.49 11.97 -0.12
CA ARG A 12 25.85 11.42 -0.18
C ARG A 12 26.76 12.23 -1.11
N TRP A 13 26.80 13.55 -0.88
CA TRP A 13 27.38 14.50 -1.85
C TRP A 13 28.90 14.38 -1.96
N VAL A 14 29.58 14.18 -0.83
CA VAL A 14 31.05 13.98 -0.78
C VAL A 14 31.45 12.76 -1.59
N GLU A 15 30.75 11.65 -1.38
CA GLU A 15 31.02 10.39 -2.05
C GLU A 15 30.66 10.45 -3.53
N MET A 16 29.52 11.06 -3.88
CA MET A 16 29.13 11.29 -5.28
C MET A 16 30.15 12.16 -6.02
N LYS A 17 30.68 13.19 -5.35
CA LYS A 17 31.71 14.07 -5.91
C LYS A 17 32.99 13.30 -6.18
N LYS A 18 33.46 12.53 -5.19
CA LYS A 18 34.67 11.72 -5.29
C LYS A 18 34.55 10.61 -6.34
N SER A 19 33.47 9.83 -6.30
CA SER A 19 33.27 8.69 -7.20
C SER A 19 32.99 9.10 -8.65
N GLY A 20 32.41 10.27 -8.84
CA GLY A 20 32.06 10.81 -10.16
C GLY A 20 33.08 11.78 -10.72
N GLU A 21 34.18 12.04 -10.01
CA GLU A 21 35.20 13.04 -10.35
C GLU A 21 34.59 14.39 -10.74
N LEU A 22 33.59 14.82 -9.97
CA LEU A 22 32.80 16.01 -10.30
C LEU A 22 33.52 17.29 -9.86
N GLU A 23 33.74 18.21 -10.80
CA GLU A 23 34.41 19.51 -10.56
C GLU A 23 33.47 20.60 -9.98
N VAL A 24 32.28 20.22 -9.50
CA VAL A 24 31.28 21.14 -8.94
C VAL A 24 31.25 21.11 -7.41
N SER A 25 30.65 22.12 -6.78
CA SER A 25 30.48 22.10 -5.32
C SER A 25 29.44 21.06 -4.88
N GLU A 26 29.50 20.62 -3.62
CA GLU A 26 28.48 19.73 -3.06
C GLU A 26 27.08 20.37 -3.07
N MET A 27 27.03 21.69 -2.91
CA MET A 27 25.79 22.47 -3.01
C MET A 27 25.21 22.40 -4.42
N ASP A 28 26.05 22.52 -5.46
CA ASP A 28 25.62 22.40 -6.86
C ASP A 28 25.16 20.97 -7.17
N ILE A 29 25.85 19.95 -6.65
CA ILE A 29 25.43 18.54 -6.78
C ILE A 29 24.04 18.36 -6.17
N ALA A 30 23.83 18.86 -4.95
CA ALA A 30 22.55 18.77 -4.26
C ALA A 30 21.44 19.51 -5.03
N HIS A 31 21.73 20.68 -5.60
CA HIS A 31 20.79 21.46 -6.39
C HIS A 31 20.43 20.73 -7.70
N MET A 32 21.42 20.27 -8.47
CA MET A 32 21.20 19.49 -9.70
C MET A 32 20.41 18.21 -9.43
N ALA A 33 20.75 17.48 -8.36
CA ALA A 33 20.03 16.28 -7.95
C ALA A 33 18.57 16.60 -7.60
N ARG A 34 18.32 17.70 -6.88
CA ARG A 34 16.96 18.16 -6.53
C ARG A 34 16.13 18.42 -7.77
N THR A 35 16.67 19.19 -8.72
CA THR A 35 15.93 19.58 -9.93
C THR A 35 15.66 18.38 -10.84
N LEU A 36 16.64 17.46 -10.94
CA LEU A 36 16.47 16.17 -11.62
C LEU A 36 15.37 15.32 -10.98
N LEU A 37 15.40 15.14 -9.66
CA LEU A 37 14.41 14.32 -8.96
C LEU A 37 13.03 14.97 -8.93
N LEU A 38 12.95 16.30 -8.87
CA LEU A 38 11.68 17.01 -8.98
C LEU A 38 11.03 16.78 -10.35
N HIS A 39 11.81 16.82 -11.44
CA HIS A 39 11.31 16.44 -12.75
C HIS A 39 10.79 15.00 -12.73
N CYS A 40 11.55 14.06 -12.16
CA CYS A 40 11.12 12.68 -12.05
C CYS A 40 9.82 12.55 -11.26
N VAL A 41 9.67 13.27 -10.14
CA VAL A 41 8.46 13.28 -9.29
C VAL A 41 7.25 13.76 -10.09
N ARG A 42 7.39 14.77 -10.94
CA ARG A 42 6.28 15.30 -11.76
C ARG A 42 5.79 14.28 -12.79
N GLU A 43 6.73 13.59 -13.43
CA GLU A 43 6.44 12.61 -14.49
C GLU A 43 6.17 11.19 -13.97
N TYR A 44 6.34 10.96 -12.67
CA TYR A 44 6.21 9.64 -12.08
C TYR A 44 4.78 9.10 -12.17
N ARG A 45 4.64 7.88 -12.70
CA ARG A 45 3.34 7.18 -12.85
C ARG A 45 3.26 5.85 -12.06
N GLY A 46 4.24 5.61 -11.19
CA GLY A 46 4.41 4.37 -10.42
C GLY A 46 3.63 4.33 -9.11
N ASP A 47 4.30 3.89 -8.04
CA ASP A 47 3.80 3.81 -6.66
C ASP A 47 3.81 5.19 -5.98
N GLU A 48 2.63 5.74 -5.67
CA GLU A 48 2.50 7.08 -5.07
C GLU A 48 3.26 7.21 -3.75
N ARG A 49 3.48 6.11 -3.02
CA ARG A 49 4.36 6.09 -1.83
C ARG A 49 5.76 6.56 -2.16
N ILE A 50 6.35 6.00 -3.21
CA ILE A 50 7.71 6.36 -3.65
C ILE A 50 7.73 7.82 -4.07
N ARG A 51 6.70 8.27 -4.80
CA ARG A 51 6.57 9.66 -5.23
C ARG A 51 6.56 10.64 -4.06
N GLN A 52 5.73 10.38 -3.06
CA GLN A 52 5.57 11.23 -1.87
C GLN A 52 6.82 11.19 -0.99
N THR A 53 7.42 10.02 -0.81
CA THR A 53 8.68 9.86 -0.07
C THR A 53 9.80 10.67 -0.69
N VAL A 54 10.01 10.58 -2.01
CA VAL A 54 11.06 11.35 -2.68
C VAL A 54 10.72 12.84 -2.71
N TRP A 55 9.45 13.21 -2.89
CA TRP A 55 8.99 14.60 -2.77
C TRP A 55 9.37 15.23 -1.42
N GLN A 56 9.12 14.52 -0.32
CA GLN A 56 9.51 14.98 1.02
C GLN A 56 11.02 15.02 1.20
N LEU A 57 11.74 14.02 0.67
CA LEU A 57 13.19 13.90 0.77
C LEU A 57 13.92 15.08 0.11
N ILE A 58 13.42 15.53 -1.04
CA ILE A 58 14.07 16.59 -1.82
C ILE A 58 13.62 18.00 -1.44
N ALA A 59 12.58 18.15 -0.62
CA ALA A 59 12.09 19.46 -0.21
C ALA A 59 13.21 20.29 0.46
N PRO A 60 13.34 21.60 0.15
CA PRO A 60 14.31 22.46 0.82
C PRO A 60 14.05 22.55 2.33
N GLN A 61 15.10 22.67 3.14
CA GLN A 61 14.96 22.84 4.58
C GLN A 61 14.18 24.13 4.90
N GLY A 62 13.17 24.04 5.77
CA GLY A 62 12.30 25.17 6.12
C GLY A 62 11.18 25.47 5.12
N ALA A 63 11.10 24.76 3.98
CA ALA A 63 9.98 24.91 3.06
C ALA A 63 8.70 24.35 3.69
N LYS A 64 7.67 25.18 3.82
CA LYS A 64 6.32 24.70 4.11
C LYS A 64 5.80 24.04 2.83
N ASN A 65 5.71 22.70 2.82
CA ASN A 65 4.96 22.02 1.77
C ASN A 65 3.55 22.64 1.73
N ALA A 66 3.10 23.04 0.55
CA ALA A 66 1.77 23.61 0.40
C ALA A 66 0.76 22.62 0.98
N LYS A 67 -0.08 23.08 1.93
CA LYS A 67 -1.30 22.35 2.29
C LYS A 67 -2.08 22.14 0.99
N GLU A 68 -2.70 20.98 0.79
CA GLU A 68 -3.53 20.68 -0.39
C GLU A 68 -4.36 21.92 -0.76
N ALA A 69 -3.92 22.64 -1.78
CA ALA A 69 -4.62 23.82 -2.22
C ALA A 69 -5.90 23.36 -2.90
N LYS A 70 -7.03 23.99 -2.55
CA LYS A 70 -8.30 23.80 -3.25
C LYS A 70 -8.13 24.24 -4.71
N GLY A 71 -7.71 23.34 -5.58
CA GLY A 71 -7.47 23.59 -7.00
C GLY A 71 -7.04 22.33 -7.75
N SER A 72 -7.28 22.30 -9.06
CA SER A 72 -7.02 21.13 -9.95
C SER A 72 -5.52 20.85 -10.21
N GLN A 73 -4.62 21.70 -9.72
CA GLN A 73 -3.18 21.59 -9.99
C GLN A 73 -2.50 20.67 -8.97
N SER A 74 -1.62 19.78 -9.44
CA SER A 74 -0.88 18.84 -8.59
C SER A 74 0.08 19.56 -7.61
N ILE A 75 0.17 19.09 -6.35
CA ILE A 75 1.07 19.64 -5.32
C ILE A 75 2.54 19.70 -5.75
N TYR A 76 2.95 18.81 -6.67
CA TYR A 76 4.31 18.71 -7.20
C TYR A 76 4.70 19.87 -8.14
N HIS A 77 3.75 20.75 -8.44
CA HIS A 77 3.93 21.96 -9.26
C HIS A 77 3.71 23.25 -8.45
N GLN A 78 3.56 23.16 -7.13
CA GLN A 78 3.21 24.29 -6.26
C GLN A 78 4.29 24.58 -5.22
N GLY A 79 4.17 25.73 -4.55
CA GLY A 79 5.08 26.14 -3.46
C GLY A 79 6.52 26.25 -3.95
N TRP A 80 7.46 25.66 -3.19
CA TRP A 80 8.88 25.68 -3.55
C TRP A 80 9.15 25.08 -4.93
N ALA A 81 8.38 24.07 -5.35
CA ALA A 81 8.59 23.44 -6.65
C ALA A 81 8.20 24.34 -7.84
N ALA A 82 7.36 25.34 -7.61
CA ALA A 82 7.00 26.32 -8.65
C ALA A 82 8.09 27.38 -8.88
N LEU A 83 9.08 27.49 -7.98
CA LEU A 83 10.11 28.52 -8.09
C LEU A 83 11.01 28.27 -9.31
N PRO A 84 11.39 29.31 -10.06
CA PRO A 84 12.20 29.18 -11.27
C PRO A 84 13.52 28.43 -11.06
N GLU A 85 14.14 28.59 -9.88
CA GLU A 85 15.39 27.92 -9.51
C GLU A 85 15.28 26.39 -9.45
N PHE A 86 14.08 25.82 -9.24
CA PHE A 86 13.85 24.37 -9.23
C PHE A 86 13.14 23.88 -10.49
N ASN A 87 12.98 24.72 -11.52
CA ASN A 87 12.24 24.34 -12.71
C ASN A 87 13.12 23.55 -13.69
N PRO A 88 12.74 22.31 -14.09
CA PRO A 88 13.55 21.46 -14.96
C PRO A 88 14.04 22.03 -16.30
N PRO A 89 13.30 22.92 -16.99
CA PRO A 89 13.77 23.53 -18.24
C PRO A 89 15.05 24.36 -18.07
N ASN A 90 15.33 24.86 -16.86
CA ASN A 90 16.47 25.74 -16.64
C ASN A 90 17.82 25.00 -16.54
N PHE A 91 17.83 23.69 -16.27
CA PHE A 91 19.08 22.90 -16.17
C PHE A 91 19.31 21.93 -17.33
N ALA A 92 18.27 21.51 -18.03
CA ALA A 92 18.37 20.54 -19.12
C ALA A 92 18.46 21.27 -20.48
N LEU A 93 19.66 21.73 -20.83
CA LEU A 93 19.96 22.41 -22.09
C LEU A 93 19.77 21.52 -23.34
N ASP A 94 19.77 20.19 -23.16
CA ASP A 94 19.66 19.21 -24.25
C ASP A 94 18.33 18.42 -24.21
N ALA A 95 17.56 18.53 -25.28
CA ALA A 95 16.32 17.79 -25.51
C ALA A 95 16.51 16.26 -25.54
N SER A 96 17.70 15.77 -25.90
CA SER A 96 18.02 14.33 -25.85
C SER A 96 18.09 13.83 -24.40
N PHE A 97 18.73 14.60 -23.52
CA PHE A 97 18.83 14.30 -22.10
C PHE A 97 17.46 14.40 -21.40
N GLN A 98 16.65 15.41 -21.73
CA GLN A 98 15.27 15.50 -21.21
C GLN A 98 14.45 14.24 -21.54
N ARG A 99 14.51 13.75 -22.78
CA ARG A 99 13.83 12.51 -23.19
C ARG A 99 14.40 11.28 -22.49
N HIS A 100 15.70 11.24 -22.20
CA HIS A 100 16.33 10.19 -21.40
C HIS A 100 15.76 10.18 -19.98
N VAL A 101 15.80 11.32 -19.27
CA VAL A 101 15.29 11.42 -17.91
C VAL A 101 13.81 11.07 -17.86
N HIS A 102 12.99 11.57 -18.79
CA HIS A 102 11.57 11.24 -18.86
C HIS A 102 11.32 9.73 -18.98
N ARG A 103 12.07 9.04 -19.86
CA ARG A 103 11.96 7.57 -20.02
C ARG A 103 12.41 6.79 -18.79
N HIS A 104 13.35 7.33 -18.01
CA HIS A 104 13.99 6.63 -16.90
C HIS A 104 13.57 7.14 -15.50
N ALA A 105 12.70 8.15 -15.43
CA ALA A 105 12.23 8.78 -14.20
C ALA A 105 11.69 7.77 -13.18
N ASN A 106 10.86 6.83 -13.63
CA ASN A 106 10.29 5.80 -12.75
C ASN A 106 11.37 4.91 -12.12
N LYS A 107 12.36 4.49 -12.93
CA LYS A 107 13.45 3.62 -12.45
C LYS A 107 14.35 4.36 -11.47
N LEU A 108 14.66 5.62 -11.75
CA LEU A 108 15.47 6.45 -10.87
C LEU A 108 14.78 6.65 -9.52
N LEU A 109 13.50 7.04 -9.51
CA LEU A 109 12.73 7.25 -8.27
C LEU A 109 12.67 6.01 -7.38
N VAL A 110 12.41 4.84 -7.98
CA VAL A 110 12.42 3.56 -7.24
C VAL A 110 13.79 3.30 -6.63
N LYS A 111 14.87 3.57 -7.37
CA LYS A 111 16.23 3.37 -6.88
C LYS A 111 16.59 4.35 -5.74
N ILE A 112 16.15 5.61 -5.83
CA ILE A 112 16.34 6.60 -4.74
C ILE A 112 15.62 6.15 -3.47
N ASP A 113 14.38 5.66 -3.56
CA ASP A 113 13.68 5.14 -2.39
C ASP A 113 14.40 3.92 -1.77
N GLN A 114 14.94 3.02 -2.61
CA GLN A 114 15.69 1.86 -2.13
C GLN A 114 16.98 2.24 -1.40
N LEU A 115 17.75 3.18 -1.94
CA LEU A 115 18.99 3.67 -1.34
C LEU A 115 18.72 4.48 -0.07
N ARG A 116 17.66 5.30 -0.06
CA ARG A 116 17.18 5.97 1.16
C ARG A 116 16.84 4.93 2.23
N HIS A 117 16.14 3.86 1.87
CA HIS A 117 15.74 2.81 2.80
C HIS A 117 16.93 2.08 3.41
N LEU A 118 17.93 1.75 2.58
CA LEU A 118 19.21 1.22 3.04
C LEU A 118 19.84 2.18 4.06
N GLN A 119 20.01 3.45 3.68
CA GLN A 119 20.69 4.45 4.52
C GLN A 119 19.94 4.72 5.84
N LYS A 120 18.62 4.91 5.80
CA LYS A 120 17.86 5.36 6.97
C LYS A 120 17.37 4.24 7.86
N THR A 121 17.01 3.09 7.30
CA THR A 121 16.34 2.05 8.07
C THR A 121 17.21 0.83 8.34
N ILE A 122 18.04 0.43 7.38
CA ILE A 122 18.94 -0.72 7.58
C ILE A 122 20.22 -0.26 8.26
N ILE A 123 20.91 0.73 7.70
CA ILE A 123 22.17 1.24 8.25
C ILE A 123 21.90 2.14 9.46
N GLY A 124 21.03 3.15 9.30
CA GLY A 124 20.54 3.97 10.40
C GLY A 124 21.67 4.57 11.24
N SER A 125 21.69 4.25 12.53
CA SER A 125 22.70 4.76 13.49
C SER A 125 24.09 4.16 13.32
N LYS A 126 24.26 3.09 12.52
CA LYS A 126 25.53 2.40 12.30
C LYS A 126 26.40 3.03 11.21
N ALA A 127 25.92 4.10 10.56
CA ALA A 127 26.66 4.80 9.52
C ALA A 127 28.06 5.24 9.98
N ALA A 128 28.16 5.84 11.17
CA ALA A 128 29.44 6.32 11.71
C ALA A 128 30.44 5.18 11.94
N ASP A 129 29.98 4.02 12.43
CA ASP A 129 30.83 2.85 12.65
C ASP A 129 31.38 2.31 11.32
N ILE A 130 30.55 2.26 10.27
CA ILE A 130 30.95 1.82 8.94
C ILE A 130 31.96 2.79 8.32
N GLU A 131 31.72 4.10 8.46
CA GLU A 131 32.60 5.16 7.96
C GLU A 131 33.95 5.19 8.70
N ALA A 132 33.97 4.83 9.98
CA ALA A 132 35.18 4.64 10.78
C ALA A 132 35.96 3.35 10.43
N GLY A 133 35.41 2.49 9.56
CA GLY A 133 36.07 1.26 9.13
C GLY A 133 35.95 0.10 10.12
N ALA A 134 34.87 0.06 10.92
CA ALA A 134 34.55 -1.07 11.78
C ALA A 134 34.39 -2.37 10.96
N ASP A 135 34.71 -3.50 11.58
CA ASP A 135 34.55 -4.81 10.95
C ASP A 135 33.06 -5.20 10.88
N TRP A 136 32.65 -5.81 9.76
CA TRP A 136 31.26 -6.21 9.53
C TRP A 136 30.67 -7.08 10.66
N SER A 137 31.52 -7.87 11.33
CA SER A 137 31.09 -8.76 12.43
C SER A 137 30.60 -7.97 13.64
N THR A 138 31.12 -6.75 13.85
CA THR A 138 30.77 -5.87 14.98
C THR A 138 29.59 -4.94 14.69
N ILE A 139 29.23 -4.78 13.43
CA ILE A 139 28.14 -3.88 13.00
C ILE A 139 26.82 -4.65 13.07
N ASP A 140 25.94 -4.30 14.01
CA ASP A 140 24.61 -4.92 14.10
C ASP A 140 23.57 -4.14 13.28
N ILE A 141 23.00 -4.78 12.24
CA ILE A 141 21.98 -4.21 11.35
C ILE A 141 20.88 -5.26 11.08
N PRO A 142 19.62 -4.83 10.84
CA PRO A 142 18.56 -5.75 10.46
C PRO A 142 18.79 -6.29 9.03
N VAL A 143 19.11 -7.58 8.92
CA VAL A 143 19.33 -8.26 7.63
C VAL A 143 18.06 -8.95 7.16
N PRO A 144 17.47 -8.56 6.02
CA PRO A 144 16.30 -9.25 5.46
C PRO A 144 16.68 -10.66 5.00
N THR A 145 15.87 -11.66 5.36
CA THR A 145 16.14 -13.05 4.97
C THR A 145 15.53 -13.37 3.59
N LEU A 146 16.35 -13.92 2.70
CA LEU A 146 15.92 -14.50 1.42
C LEU A 146 16.28 -15.99 1.43
N ILE A 147 15.32 -16.85 1.05
CA ILE A 147 15.47 -18.31 1.09
C ILE A 147 16.48 -18.80 0.03
N GLU A 148 16.44 -18.19 -1.15
CA GLU A 148 17.30 -18.55 -2.27
C GLU A 148 18.65 -17.85 -2.13
N PRO A 149 19.80 -18.57 -2.13
CA PRO A 149 21.12 -17.94 -2.13
C PRO A 149 21.40 -17.27 -3.48
N MET A 150 22.34 -16.32 -3.53
CA MET A 150 22.71 -15.68 -4.81
C MET A 150 23.63 -16.58 -5.66
N CYS A 151 24.53 -17.31 -4.99
CA CYS A 151 25.42 -18.30 -5.58
C CYS A 151 25.81 -19.33 -4.51
N ASP A 152 26.55 -20.37 -4.89
CA ASP A 152 27.04 -21.37 -3.95
C ASP A 152 27.87 -20.72 -2.83
N GLY A 153 27.63 -21.11 -1.59
CA GLY A 153 28.30 -20.53 -0.42
C GLY A 153 27.81 -19.13 0.00
N TRP A 154 26.79 -18.56 -0.64
CA TRP A 154 26.18 -17.28 -0.24
C TRP A 154 25.19 -17.45 0.91
N ASP A 155 25.49 -16.83 2.06
CA ASP A 155 24.66 -16.90 3.26
C ASP A 155 24.20 -15.52 3.78
N ALA A 156 23.65 -15.49 4.99
CA ALA A 156 23.11 -14.28 5.59
C ALA A 156 24.19 -13.22 5.89
N ASP A 157 25.41 -13.62 6.22
CA ASP A 157 26.51 -12.66 6.41
C ASP A 157 26.92 -12.03 5.08
N CYS A 158 26.87 -12.79 3.98
CA CYS A 158 27.09 -12.23 2.65
C CYS A 158 26.05 -11.16 2.30
N ASP A 159 24.77 -11.38 2.63
CA ASP A 159 23.72 -10.37 2.46
C ASP A 159 23.95 -9.14 3.34
N LYS A 160 24.37 -9.34 4.60
CA LYS A 160 24.75 -8.26 5.53
C LYS A 160 25.90 -7.41 4.97
N CYS A 161 26.99 -8.06 4.59
CA CYS A 161 28.17 -7.42 4.01
C CYS A 161 27.87 -6.75 2.68
N LEU A 162 26.95 -7.30 1.88
CA LEU A 162 26.52 -6.66 0.64
C LEU A 162 25.81 -5.33 0.92
N LEU A 163 24.91 -5.28 1.91
CA LEU A 163 24.21 -4.04 2.29
C LEU A 163 25.18 -2.99 2.83
N ILE A 164 26.13 -3.39 3.69
CA ILE A 164 27.20 -2.50 4.19
C ILE A 164 28.08 -2.01 3.03
N GLY A 165 28.49 -2.91 2.14
CA GLY A 165 29.32 -2.60 0.98
C GLY A 165 28.64 -1.61 0.03
N ILE A 166 27.35 -1.81 -0.28
CA ILE A 166 26.57 -0.89 -1.13
C ILE A 166 26.49 0.49 -0.47
N TYR A 167 26.30 0.58 0.85
CA TYR A 167 26.31 1.85 1.56
C TYR A 167 27.68 2.55 1.49
N LYS A 168 28.77 1.79 1.65
CA LYS A 168 30.13 2.32 1.75
C LYS A 168 30.76 2.67 0.40
N HIS A 169 30.51 1.88 -0.65
CA HIS A 169 31.20 1.96 -1.94
C HIS A 169 30.30 2.37 -3.12
N GLY A 170 28.98 2.40 -2.91
CA GLY A 170 27.99 2.63 -3.95
C GLY A 170 27.54 1.34 -4.63
N LEU A 171 26.28 1.32 -5.08
CA LEU A 171 25.60 0.12 -5.60
C LEU A 171 26.29 -0.51 -6.82
N ASP A 172 26.87 0.31 -7.69
CA ASP A 172 27.41 -0.14 -8.97
C ASP A 172 28.91 -0.53 -8.87
N ASN A 173 29.56 -0.31 -7.72
CA ASN A 173 31.01 -0.53 -7.53
C ASN A 173 31.30 -1.89 -6.88
N VAL A 174 30.93 -2.96 -7.58
CA VAL A 174 31.04 -4.35 -7.08
C VAL A 174 32.48 -4.75 -6.79
N ASP A 175 33.44 -4.26 -7.58
CA ASP A 175 34.86 -4.58 -7.38
C ASP A 175 35.38 -4.03 -6.04
N ALA A 176 35.03 -2.79 -5.69
CA ALA A 176 35.40 -2.22 -4.39
C ALA A 176 34.69 -2.92 -3.22
N ILE A 177 33.42 -3.32 -3.40
CA ILE A 177 32.70 -4.12 -2.41
C ILE A 177 33.40 -5.46 -2.17
N ARG A 178 33.79 -6.15 -3.24
CA ARG A 178 34.49 -7.44 -3.14
C ARG A 178 35.86 -7.31 -2.48
N ALA A 179 36.59 -6.24 -2.80
CA ALA A 179 37.95 -6.01 -2.32
C ALA A 179 38.03 -5.48 -0.87
N ASP A 180 36.91 -5.12 -0.24
CA ASP A 180 36.91 -4.57 1.11
C ASP A 180 37.18 -5.65 2.17
N GLU A 181 38.37 -5.59 2.76
CA GLU A 181 38.82 -6.52 3.82
C GLU A 181 37.99 -6.44 5.10
N LYS A 182 37.20 -5.37 5.29
CA LYS A 182 36.27 -5.25 6.43
C LYS A 182 34.94 -5.95 6.18
N LEU A 183 34.76 -6.57 5.03
CA LEU A 183 33.59 -7.39 4.67
C LEU A 183 33.98 -8.87 4.63
N CYS A 184 33.00 -9.77 4.71
CA CYS A 184 33.26 -11.20 4.80
C CYS A 184 33.77 -11.84 3.50
N PHE A 185 33.75 -11.14 2.37
CA PHE A 185 33.95 -11.75 1.05
C PHE A 185 35.37 -12.32 0.86
N ALA A 186 36.39 -11.63 1.36
CA ALA A 186 37.78 -12.07 1.24
C ALA A 186 38.12 -13.29 2.11
N SER A 187 37.41 -13.47 3.23
CA SER A 187 37.66 -14.56 4.19
C SER A 187 36.81 -15.81 3.94
N LYS A 188 35.77 -15.73 3.10
CA LYS A 188 34.88 -16.87 2.80
C LYS A 188 35.38 -17.69 1.61
N THR A 189 36.03 -18.81 1.92
CA THR A 189 36.53 -19.78 0.94
C THR A 189 35.43 -20.57 0.21
N THR A 190 34.19 -20.52 0.70
CA THR A 190 33.03 -21.20 0.09
C THR A 190 32.43 -20.45 -1.08
N LEU A 191 32.80 -19.18 -1.28
CA LEU A 191 32.29 -18.37 -2.39
C LEU A 191 33.00 -18.76 -3.70
N PRO A 192 32.33 -18.65 -4.85
CA PRO A 192 32.94 -18.92 -6.14
C PRO A 192 34.08 -17.93 -6.45
N GLU A 193 35.06 -18.35 -7.26
CA GLU A 193 36.15 -17.47 -7.73
C GLU A 193 35.61 -16.24 -8.49
N THR A 194 34.52 -16.42 -9.23
CA THR A 194 33.83 -15.32 -9.91
C THR A 194 32.73 -14.78 -9.00
N PHE A 195 32.90 -13.53 -8.55
CA PHE A 195 31.89 -12.85 -7.74
C PHE A 195 30.72 -12.38 -8.61
N PRO A 196 29.49 -12.33 -8.07
CA PRO A 196 28.31 -11.88 -8.82
C PRO A 196 28.47 -10.47 -9.38
N GLY A 197 28.04 -10.26 -10.63
CA GLY A 197 28.19 -9.00 -11.33
C GLY A 197 27.19 -7.91 -10.90
N VAL A 198 27.34 -6.70 -11.44
CA VAL A 198 26.51 -5.52 -11.12
C VAL A 198 25.01 -5.80 -11.25
N ALA A 199 24.59 -6.54 -12.27
CA ALA A 199 23.17 -6.86 -12.49
C ALA A 199 22.60 -7.83 -11.44
N GLU A 200 23.39 -8.81 -11.00
CA GLU A 200 23.02 -9.80 -9.98
C GLU A 200 22.97 -9.12 -8.61
N VAL A 201 24.01 -8.37 -8.26
CA VAL A 201 24.06 -7.53 -7.05
C VAL A 201 22.89 -6.56 -6.99
N SER A 202 22.63 -5.83 -8.08
CA SER A 202 21.48 -4.92 -8.17
C SER A 202 20.14 -5.65 -7.98
N THR A 203 20.02 -6.88 -8.47
CA THR A 203 18.81 -7.68 -8.31
C THR A 203 18.66 -8.21 -6.89
N ARG A 204 19.75 -8.66 -6.28
CA ARG A 204 19.80 -9.09 -4.88
C ARG A 204 19.44 -7.95 -3.94
N PHE A 205 20.07 -6.78 -4.13
CA PHE A 205 19.76 -5.56 -3.38
C PHE A 205 18.28 -5.19 -3.45
N ARG A 206 17.69 -5.15 -4.66
CA ARG A 206 16.25 -4.86 -4.83
C ARG A 206 15.36 -5.84 -4.06
N ARG A 207 15.70 -7.15 -4.06
CA ARG A 207 14.94 -8.17 -3.33
C ARG A 207 15.06 -7.98 -1.82
N LEU A 208 16.26 -7.75 -1.30
CA LEU A 208 16.51 -7.50 0.13
C LEU A 208 15.74 -6.28 0.62
N ILE A 209 15.82 -5.17 -0.11
CA ILE A 209 15.08 -3.95 0.23
C ILE A 209 13.57 -4.18 0.17
N ALA A 210 13.06 -4.90 -0.83
CA ALA A 210 11.64 -5.20 -0.92
C ALA A 210 11.13 -6.03 0.27
N VAL A 211 11.92 -6.98 0.77
CA VAL A 211 11.59 -7.73 2.00
C VAL A 211 11.63 -6.82 3.22
N SER A 212 12.70 -6.02 3.36
CA SER A 212 12.83 -5.06 4.46
C SER A 212 11.65 -4.09 4.51
N GLN A 213 11.28 -3.49 3.37
CA GLN A 213 10.16 -2.55 3.25
C GLN A 213 8.80 -3.16 3.57
N ARG A 214 8.62 -4.48 3.42
CA ARG A 214 7.40 -5.18 3.88
C ARG A 214 7.36 -5.32 5.39
N ASN A 215 8.53 -5.35 6.05
CA ASN A 215 8.68 -5.54 7.48
C ASN A 215 8.76 -4.22 8.26
N ILE A 216 8.82 -3.07 7.57
CA ILE A 216 8.95 -1.75 8.18
C ILE A 216 7.60 -1.05 8.20
N THR A 217 7.12 -0.80 9.42
CA THR A 217 6.00 0.08 9.75
C THR A 217 6.45 1.52 9.61
N ASP A 218 5.95 2.24 8.60
CA ASP A 218 6.25 3.66 8.36
C ASP A 218 5.20 4.55 9.06
N PRO A 219 5.60 5.39 10.05
CA PRO A 219 4.69 6.29 10.77
C PRO A 219 4.00 7.34 9.90
N VAL A 220 4.59 7.72 8.75
CA VAL A 220 4.01 8.73 7.84
C VAL A 220 2.79 8.16 7.10
N TYR A 221 2.75 6.84 6.89
CA TYR A 221 1.67 6.13 6.20
C TYR A 221 0.68 5.44 7.15
N GLU A 222 0.86 5.54 8.47
CA GLU A 222 -0.15 5.10 9.46
C GLU A 222 -1.52 5.76 9.26
N LYS A 223 -1.58 6.91 8.58
CA LYS A 223 -2.85 7.57 8.28
C LYS A 223 -3.62 7.01 7.09
N LEU A 224 -3.04 6.15 6.25
CA LEU A 224 -3.67 5.72 4.99
C LEU A 224 -3.72 4.20 4.80
N ARG A 225 -3.16 3.41 5.72
CA ARG A 225 -3.16 1.95 5.60
C ARG A 225 -4.06 1.32 6.63
N TRP A 226 -4.98 0.52 6.12
CA TRP A 226 -5.77 -0.40 6.90
C TRP A 226 -4.83 -1.40 7.60
N SER A 227 -4.89 -1.49 8.92
CA SER A 227 -4.22 -2.56 9.65
C SER A 227 -4.89 -3.90 9.31
N ARG A 228 -4.16 -5.02 9.43
CA ARG A 228 -4.74 -6.36 9.20
C ARG A 228 -5.99 -6.63 10.04
N ARG A 229 -6.07 -6.03 11.24
CA ARG A 229 -7.26 -6.11 12.10
C ARG A 229 -8.42 -5.26 11.55
N GLU A 230 -8.14 -4.06 11.07
CA GLU A 230 -9.13 -3.20 10.42
C GLU A 230 -9.67 -3.83 9.14
N GLU A 231 -8.82 -4.43 8.28
CA GLU A 231 -9.25 -5.12 7.06
C GLU A 231 -10.16 -6.34 7.36
N GLN A 232 -9.80 -7.11 8.39
CA GLN A 232 -10.60 -8.24 8.84
C GLN A 232 -11.97 -7.79 9.34
N GLU A 233 -12.01 -6.73 10.13
CA GLU A 233 -13.25 -6.15 10.63
C GLU A 233 -14.08 -5.55 9.50
N TYR A 234 -13.48 -4.81 8.58
CA TYR A 234 -14.17 -4.29 7.40
C TYR A 234 -14.81 -5.41 6.61
N MET A 235 -14.06 -6.47 6.30
CA MET A 235 -14.57 -7.63 5.58
C MET A 235 -15.65 -8.38 6.38
N ARG A 236 -15.57 -8.42 7.71
CA ARG A 236 -16.62 -8.99 8.57
C ARG A 236 -17.90 -8.17 8.46
N VAL A 237 -17.82 -6.85 8.64
CA VAL A 237 -18.96 -5.93 8.54
C VAL A 237 -19.55 -5.97 7.14
N LEU A 238 -18.72 -5.91 6.10
CA LEU A 238 -19.13 -5.97 4.70
C LEU A 238 -19.85 -7.28 4.36
N ARG A 239 -19.42 -8.42 4.92
CA ARG A 239 -20.10 -9.71 4.72
C ARG A 239 -21.42 -9.80 5.48
N SER A 240 -21.51 -9.21 6.68
CA SER A 240 -22.67 -9.32 7.56
C SER A 240 -23.71 -8.23 7.29
N PHE A 241 -23.30 -6.97 7.42
CA PHE A 241 -24.17 -5.80 7.25
C PHE A 241 -24.26 -5.37 5.80
N GLY A 242 -23.14 -5.40 5.06
CA GLY A 242 -23.11 -4.94 3.68
C GLY A 242 -23.09 -3.42 3.56
N MET A 243 -23.80 -2.86 2.57
CA MET A 243 -23.82 -1.42 2.28
C MET A 243 -25.26 -0.91 2.33
N LYS A 244 -25.49 0.10 3.17
CA LYS A 244 -26.76 0.81 3.31
C LYS A 244 -26.61 2.18 2.66
N ASP A 245 -27.58 2.58 1.85
CA ASP A 245 -27.60 3.93 1.27
C ASP A 245 -28.18 4.92 2.28
N LYS A 246 -27.75 6.19 2.23
CA LYS A 246 -28.28 7.24 3.10
C LYS A 246 -29.76 7.46 2.77
N ARG A 247 -30.58 7.61 3.81
CA ARG A 247 -32.04 7.77 3.67
C ARG A 247 -32.43 8.97 2.80
N ASN A 248 -31.62 10.02 2.82
CA ASN A 248 -31.85 11.28 2.11
C ASN A 248 -31.15 11.33 0.74
N ASP A 249 -30.20 10.44 0.49
CA ASP A 249 -29.41 10.38 -0.75
C ASP A 249 -29.06 8.92 -1.08
N PRO A 250 -29.86 8.27 -1.96
CA PRO A 250 -29.64 6.88 -2.37
C PRO A 250 -28.34 6.66 -3.16
N THR A 251 -27.64 7.72 -3.56
CA THR A 251 -26.38 7.64 -4.30
C THR A 251 -25.17 7.55 -3.37
N MET A 252 -25.36 7.83 -2.08
CA MET A 252 -24.32 7.86 -1.07
C MET A 252 -24.49 6.72 -0.06
N ILE A 253 -23.39 6.05 0.27
CA ILE A 253 -23.37 5.02 1.31
C ILE A 253 -23.39 5.68 2.69
N ASP A 254 -24.18 5.10 3.60
CA ASP A 254 -24.23 5.46 5.01
C ASP A 254 -23.07 4.78 5.76
N TRP A 255 -21.91 5.43 5.71
CA TRP A 255 -20.70 4.95 6.38
C TRP A 255 -20.79 5.03 7.90
N ASP A 256 -21.63 5.90 8.46
CA ASP A 256 -21.87 5.96 9.91
C ASP A 256 -22.54 4.68 10.39
N ALA A 257 -23.56 4.21 9.67
CA ALA A 257 -24.20 2.93 9.94
C ALA A 257 -23.23 1.75 9.82
N PHE A 258 -22.30 1.79 8.86
CA PHE A 258 -21.28 0.75 8.71
C PHE A 258 -20.28 0.75 9.87
N ARG A 259 -19.75 1.92 10.24
CA ARG A 259 -18.76 2.08 11.33
C ARG A 259 -19.32 1.66 12.69
N ALA A 260 -20.63 1.80 12.92
CA ALA A 260 -21.29 1.38 14.15
C ALA A 260 -21.09 -0.12 14.48
N PHE A 261 -20.74 -0.96 13.51
CA PHE A 261 -20.50 -2.39 13.72
C PHE A 261 -19.08 -2.74 14.20
N SER A 262 -18.15 -1.79 14.21
CA SER A 262 -16.78 -2.05 14.66
C SER A 262 -16.08 -0.77 15.15
N PRO A 263 -15.70 -0.69 16.44
CA PRO A 263 -14.97 0.46 16.99
C PRO A 263 -13.63 0.73 16.27
N LEU A 264 -13.04 -0.29 15.64
CA LEU A 264 -11.81 -0.14 14.86
C LEU A 264 -12.01 0.70 13.59
N LEU A 265 -13.24 0.86 13.12
CA LEU A 265 -13.57 1.59 11.90
C LEU A 265 -14.09 3.00 12.18
N GLU A 266 -14.43 3.31 13.44
CA GLU A 266 -15.08 4.56 13.85
C GLU A 266 -14.31 5.81 13.41
N LYS A 267 -12.97 5.73 13.40
CA LYS A 267 -12.09 6.86 13.04
C LYS A 267 -11.83 7.00 11.54
N LYS A 268 -12.30 6.07 10.70
CA LYS A 268 -12.05 6.10 9.25
C LYS A 268 -13.00 7.08 8.56
N THR A 269 -12.46 7.92 7.67
CA THR A 269 -13.27 8.88 6.90
C THR A 269 -14.09 8.18 5.83
N ASP A 270 -15.14 8.84 5.33
CA ASP A 270 -16.00 8.30 4.27
C ASP A 270 -15.19 7.99 2.99
N GLU A 271 -14.18 8.80 2.68
CA GLU A 271 -13.28 8.58 1.55
C GLU A 271 -12.42 7.33 1.72
N GLU A 272 -11.88 7.09 2.92
CA GLU A 272 -11.09 5.89 3.23
C GLU A 272 -11.94 4.62 3.13
N MET A 273 -13.17 4.67 3.65
CA MET A 273 -14.13 3.58 3.56
C MET A 273 -14.49 3.28 2.10
N GLN A 274 -14.79 4.33 1.34
CA GLN A 274 -15.14 4.22 -0.08
C GLN A 274 -14.00 3.66 -0.93
N GLU A 275 -12.77 4.13 -0.75
CA GLU A 275 -11.63 3.65 -1.52
C GLU A 275 -11.31 2.17 -1.20
N HIS A 276 -11.45 1.77 0.07
CA HIS A 276 -11.26 0.36 0.45
C HIS A 276 -12.34 -0.54 -0.14
N LEU A 277 -13.59 -0.08 -0.21
CA LEU A 277 -14.66 -0.76 -0.94
C LEU A 277 -14.29 -0.95 -2.41
N TYR A 278 -13.79 0.08 -3.10
CA TYR A 278 -13.37 -0.03 -4.49
C TYR A 278 -12.24 -1.04 -4.69
N CYS A 279 -11.30 -1.12 -3.75
CA CYS A 279 -10.27 -2.16 -3.77
C CYS A 279 -10.86 -3.57 -3.72
N ILE A 280 -11.83 -3.80 -2.83
CA ILE A 280 -12.51 -5.09 -2.70
C ILE A 280 -13.36 -5.40 -3.94
N LEU A 281 -14.08 -4.43 -4.49
CA LEU A 281 -14.89 -4.63 -5.70
C LEU A 281 -14.02 -4.94 -6.92
N ALA A 282 -12.94 -4.18 -7.13
CA ALA A 282 -11.99 -4.43 -8.20
C ALA A 282 -11.35 -5.82 -8.08
N MET A 283 -10.96 -6.22 -6.87
CA MET A 283 -10.43 -7.57 -6.62
C MET A 283 -11.50 -8.65 -6.90
N CYS A 284 -12.78 -8.43 -6.55
CA CYS A 284 -13.87 -9.36 -6.88
C CYS A 284 -14.05 -9.53 -8.39
N THR A 285 -14.00 -8.43 -9.14
CA THR A 285 -14.10 -8.43 -10.61
C THR A 285 -12.91 -9.19 -11.22
N LYS A 286 -11.69 -8.90 -10.76
CA LYS A 286 -10.47 -9.62 -11.18
C LYS A 286 -10.58 -11.13 -10.93
N ALA A 287 -11.03 -11.53 -9.73
CA ALA A 287 -11.16 -12.92 -9.34
C ALA A 287 -12.20 -13.69 -10.18
N GLN A 288 -13.15 -12.98 -10.78
CA GLN A 288 -14.18 -13.54 -11.67
C GLN A 288 -13.79 -13.45 -13.16
N GLY A 289 -12.57 -12.98 -13.46
CA GLY A 289 -12.08 -12.86 -14.85
C GLY A 289 -12.61 -11.64 -15.60
N GLY A 290 -13.17 -10.65 -14.91
CA GLY A 290 -13.60 -9.41 -15.53
C GLY A 290 -12.43 -8.50 -15.91
N GLU A 291 -12.60 -7.73 -16.98
CA GLU A 291 -11.63 -6.71 -17.40
C GLU A 291 -11.61 -5.54 -16.41
N LEU A 292 -10.42 -4.98 -16.17
CA LEU A 292 -10.21 -3.88 -15.24
C LEU A 292 -9.48 -2.73 -15.90
N SER A 293 -9.80 -1.51 -15.49
CA SER A 293 -8.99 -0.34 -15.81
C SER A 293 -7.60 -0.46 -15.17
N ALA A 294 -6.65 0.36 -15.63
CA ALA A 294 -5.31 0.42 -15.02
C ALA A 294 -5.37 0.82 -13.53
N LEU A 295 -6.30 1.69 -13.17
CA LEU A 295 -6.54 2.10 -11.78
C LEU A 295 -7.11 0.95 -10.96
N ASP A 296 -8.13 0.25 -11.47
CA ASP A 296 -8.75 -0.85 -10.73
C ASP A 296 -7.85 -2.08 -10.64
N THR A 297 -6.93 -2.25 -11.60
CA THR A 297 -5.86 -3.26 -11.49
C THR A 297 -4.95 -2.99 -10.30
N LYS A 298 -4.58 -1.72 -10.06
CA LYS A 298 -3.81 -1.32 -8.88
C LYS A 298 -4.61 -1.57 -7.59
N ARG A 299 -5.88 -1.11 -7.56
CA ARG A 299 -6.81 -1.33 -6.44
C ARG A 299 -6.97 -2.81 -6.07
N ALA A 300 -7.08 -3.68 -7.07
CA ALA A 300 -7.21 -5.12 -6.87
C ALA A 300 -5.95 -5.79 -6.28
N LEU A 301 -4.77 -5.14 -6.40
CA LEU A 301 -3.51 -5.59 -5.82
C LEU A 301 -3.29 -5.04 -4.40
N SER A 302 -4.09 -4.06 -3.96
CA SER A 302 -3.97 -3.42 -2.65
C SER A 302 -4.64 -4.20 -1.51
N VAL A 303 -5.39 -5.27 -1.84
CA VAL A 303 -6.09 -6.14 -0.89
C VAL A 303 -5.70 -7.60 -1.10
N ASP A 304 -5.92 -8.43 -0.07
CA ASP A 304 -5.66 -9.86 -0.16
C ASP A 304 -6.44 -10.51 -1.32
N ALA A 305 -5.73 -11.26 -2.15
CA ALA A 305 -6.33 -12.00 -3.25
C ALA A 305 -7.35 -13.03 -2.74
N MET A 306 -8.49 -13.15 -3.43
CA MET A 306 -9.47 -14.20 -3.15
C MET A 306 -9.83 -15.01 -4.39
N THR A 307 -10.37 -16.20 -4.15
CA THR A 307 -10.80 -17.10 -5.22
C THR A 307 -12.10 -16.62 -5.88
N SER A 308 -12.31 -16.98 -7.14
CA SER A 308 -13.55 -16.71 -7.88
C SER A 308 -14.81 -17.08 -7.07
N ARG A 309 -14.81 -18.27 -6.44
CA ARG A 309 -15.92 -18.74 -5.59
C ARG A 309 -16.15 -17.85 -4.35
N LYS A 310 -15.09 -17.32 -3.72
CA LYS A 310 -15.21 -16.41 -2.58
C LYS A 310 -15.76 -15.05 -3.02
N ALA A 311 -15.28 -14.52 -4.14
CA ALA A 311 -15.75 -13.26 -4.73
C ALA A 311 -17.25 -13.34 -5.07
N GLN A 312 -17.67 -14.41 -5.75
CA GLN A 312 -19.09 -14.62 -6.08
C GLN A 312 -19.97 -14.67 -4.83
N LYS A 313 -19.54 -15.37 -3.77
CA LYS A 313 -20.29 -15.43 -2.50
C LYS A 313 -20.40 -14.07 -1.85
N LEU A 314 -19.32 -13.30 -1.82
CA LEU A 314 -19.34 -11.95 -1.27
C LEU A 314 -20.31 -11.06 -2.06
N MET A 315 -20.27 -11.11 -3.39
CA MET A 315 -21.12 -10.28 -4.23
C MET A 315 -22.61 -10.62 -4.11
N ASN A 316 -22.95 -11.91 -4.02
CA ASN A 316 -24.32 -12.34 -3.75
C ASN A 316 -24.81 -11.84 -2.38
N ARG A 317 -23.94 -11.83 -1.36
CA ARG A 317 -24.27 -11.29 -0.04
C ARG A 317 -24.48 -9.78 -0.10
N LEU A 318 -23.61 -9.04 -0.79
CA LEU A 318 -23.76 -7.58 -0.94
C LEU A 318 -25.05 -7.18 -1.66
N HIS A 319 -25.43 -7.92 -2.71
CA HIS A 319 -26.70 -7.71 -3.38
C HIS A 319 -27.90 -8.02 -2.47
N LEU A 320 -27.81 -9.08 -1.68
CA LEU A 320 -28.86 -9.44 -0.72
C LEU A 320 -29.04 -8.37 0.36
N THR A 321 -27.96 -7.97 1.03
CA THR A 321 -28.01 -6.96 2.09
C THR A 321 -28.51 -5.62 1.56
N ARG A 322 -28.05 -5.19 0.39
CA ARG A 322 -28.52 -3.94 -0.24
C ARG A 322 -30.02 -3.99 -0.53
N LYS A 323 -30.55 -5.14 -0.99
CA LYS A 323 -31.99 -5.35 -1.15
C LYS A 323 -32.73 -5.28 0.18
N VAL A 324 -32.23 -5.94 1.24
CA VAL A 324 -32.83 -5.88 2.58
C VAL A 324 -32.96 -4.44 3.07
N HIS A 325 -31.90 -3.64 2.97
CA HIS A 325 -31.93 -2.23 3.37
C HIS A 325 -32.94 -1.41 2.55
N ALA A 326 -33.01 -1.66 1.24
CA ALA A 326 -33.99 -1.00 0.38
C ALA A 326 -35.44 -1.38 0.73
N LEU A 327 -35.71 -2.65 1.04
CA LEU A 327 -37.03 -3.12 1.48
C LEU A 327 -37.41 -2.53 2.83
N ALA A 328 -36.48 -2.47 3.78
CA ALA A 328 -36.69 -1.89 5.10
C ALA A 328 -37.04 -0.40 5.04
N ALA A 329 -36.38 0.37 4.16
CA ALA A 329 -36.69 1.78 3.95
C ALA A 329 -38.11 2.04 3.41
N GLY A 330 -38.72 1.04 2.76
CA GLY A 330 -40.04 1.11 2.14
C GLY A 330 -41.03 0.06 2.63
N LEU A 331 -40.93 -0.36 3.90
CA LEU A 331 -41.63 -1.55 4.41
C LEU A 331 -43.15 -1.54 4.18
N ASP A 332 -43.79 -0.37 4.28
CA ASP A 332 -45.22 -0.21 4.01
C ASP A 332 -45.58 -0.52 2.56
N LYS A 333 -44.73 -0.10 1.61
CA LYS A 333 -44.91 -0.34 0.17
C LYS A 333 -44.71 -1.81 -0.20
N VAL A 334 -43.82 -2.51 0.53
CA VAL A 334 -43.49 -3.92 0.29
C VAL A 334 -44.49 -4.87 0.98
N THR A 335 -45.21 -4.40 2.00
CA THR A 335 -46.16 -5.22 2.78
C THR A 335 -47.14 -6.05 1.93
N PRO A 336 -47.78 -5.51 0.86
CA PRO A 336 -48.67 -6.31 0.02
C PRO A 336 -47.95 -7.46 -0.68
N MET A 337 -46.69 -7.27 -1.09
CA MET A 337 -45.88 -8.33 -1.69
C MET A 337 -45.52 -9.42 -0.69
N LEU A 338 -45.22 -9.06 0.56
CA LEU A 338 -44.90 -10.04 1.61
C LEU A 338 -46.07 -10.98 1.90
N LYS A 339 -47.32 -10.52 1.74
CA LYS A 339 -48.51 -11.37 1.89
C LYS A 339 -48.60 -12.48 0.84
N LEU A 340 -47.91 -12.33 -0.30
CA LEU A 340 -47.89 -13.32 -1.38
C LEU A 340 -46.81 -14.40 -1.18
N CYS A 341 -45.92 -14.25 -0.20
CA CYS A 341 -44.83 -15.18 0.02
C CYS A 341 -45.34 -16.47 0.69
N SER A 342 -45.08 -17.63 0.08
CA SER A 342 -45.41 -18.95 0.66
C SER A 342 -44.81 -19.13 2.05
N ALA A 343 -45.60 -19.55 3.02
CA ALA A 343 -45.16 -19.82 4.39
C ALA A 343 -44.75 -21.28 4.64
N GLU A 344 -44.77 -22.15 3.62
CA GLU A 344 -44.55 -23.60 3.77
C GLU A 344 -43.18 -23.97 4.36
N ALA A 345 -42.16 -23.15 4.10
CA ALA A 345 -40.81 -23.37 4.64
C ALA A 345 -40.60 -22.77 6.04
N MET A 346 -41.62 -22.12 6.61
CA MET A 346 -41.54 -21.42 7.89
C MET A 346 -42.25 -22.21 9.00
N PRO A 347 -41.88 -21.99 10.28
CA PRO A 347 -42.55 -22.67 11.38
C PRO A 347 -44.02 -22.29 11.52
N SER A 348 -44.80 -23.16 12.15
CA SER A 348 -46.21 -22.90 12.45
C SER A 348 -46.38 -21.57 13.21
N GLY A 349 -47.36 -20.77 12.78
CA GLY A 349 -47.63 -19.44 13.33
C GLY A 349 -46.85 -18.29 12.68
N TRP A 350 -46.02 -18.56 11.66
CA TRP A 350 -45.36 -17.49 10.90
C TRP A 350 -46.38 -16.63 10.14
N THR A 351 -46.18 -15.31 10.15
CA THR A 351 -47.11 -14.34 9.55
C THR A 351 -46.33 -13.24 8.85
N THR A 352 -47.03 -12.40 8.07
CA THR A 352 -46.43 -11.22 7.44
C THR A 352 -45.79 -10.25 8.46
N GLN A 353 -46.25 -10.23 9.72
CA GLN A 353 -45.59 -9.43 10.76
C GLN A 353 -44.18 -9.95 11.06
N HIS A 354 -44.00 -11.27 11.04
CA HIS A 354 -42.68 -11.89 11.22
C HIS A 354 -41.74 -11.57 10.05
N ASP A 355 -42.26 -11.53 8.82
CA ASP A 355 -41.48 -11.09 7.65
C ASP A 355 -41.00 -9.64 7.79
N LYS A 356 -41.89 -8.75 8.24
CA LYS A 356 -41.56 -7.34 8.50
C LYS A 356 -40.48 -7.19 9.56
N GLU A 357 -40.65 -7.87 10.69
CA GLU A 357 -39.69 -7.83 11.78
C GLU A 357 -38.36 -8.48 11.39
N LEU A 358 -38.38 -9.53 10.57
CA LEU A 358 -37.16 -10.16 10.03
C LEU A 358 -36.39 -9.17 9.17
N ILE A 359 -37.06 -8.49 8.22
CA ILE A 359 -36.43 -7.47 7.39
C ILE A 359 -35.86 -6.33 8.25
N SER A 360 -36.62 -5.88 9.26
CA SER A 360 -36.17 -4.84 10.20
C SER A 360 -34.94 -5.28 11.01
N VAL A 361 -34.92 -6.54 11.48
CA VAL A 361 -33.76 -7.10 12.20
C VAL A 361 -32.54 -7.18 11.30
N CYS A 362 -32.69 -7.65 10.06
CA CYS A 362 -31.58 -7.74 9.11
C CYS A 362 -31.08 -6.35 8.68
N ASP A 363 -31.97 -5.34 8.58
CA ASP A 363 -31.57 -3.95 8.33
C ASP A 363 -30.78 -3.34 9.49
N GLN A 364 -31.07 -3.73 10.74
CA GLN A 364 -30.42 -3.18 11.94
C GLN A 364 -29.14 -3.91 12.33
N HIS A 365 -29.04 -5.20 12.04
CA HIS A 365 -27.97 -6.06 12.56
C HIS A 365 -27.20 -6.81 11.48
N GLY A 366 -27.60 -6.69 10.21
CA GLY A 366 -27.07 -7.51 9.12
C GLY A 366 -27.64 -8.92 9.11
N ILE A 367 -27.08 -9.75 8.24
CA ILE A 367 -27.58 -11.08 7.90
C ILE A 367 -26.78 -12.23 8.54
N ASP A 368 -25.93 -11.94 9.54
CA ASP A 368 -25.31 -12.96 10.39
C ASP A 368 -25.99 -12.97 11.77
N ASN A 369 -26.07 -14.15 12.38
CA ASN A 369 -26.70 -14.38 13.68
C ASN A 369 -28.18 -13.92 13.73
N ILE A 370 -28.89 -13.98 12.60
CA ILE A 370 -30.29 -13.58 12.47
C ILE A 370 -31.13 -14.34 13.50
N SER A 371 -30.91 -15.66 13.62
CA SER A 371 -31.66 -16.52 14.54
C SER A 371 -31.53 -16.12 16.01
N ALA A 372 -30.47 -15.41 16.41
CA ALA A 372 -30.30 -14.87 17.75
C ALA A 372 -30.90 -13.46 17.87
N ASN A 373 -30.75 -12.63 16.83
CA ASN A 373 -31.26 -11.26 16.85
C ASN A 373 -32.79 -11.18 16.79
N ILE A 374 -33.45 -12.09 16.07
CA ILE A 374 -34.92 -12.12 16.02
C ILE A 374 -35.56 -12.43 17.38
N LEU A 375 -34.87 -13.17 18.27
CA LEU A 375 -35.41 -13.50 19.61
C LEU A 375 -35.53 -12.28 20.51
N LYS A 376 -34.84 -11.18 20.19
CA LYS A 376 -34.97 -9.90 20.90
C LYS A 376 -36.30 -9.21 20.59
N LYS A 377 -37.02 -9.64 19.54
CA LYS A 377 -38.29 -9.05 19.13
C LYS A 377 -39.46 -9.88 19.72
N PRO A 378 -40.47 -9.22 20.31
CA PRO A 378 -41.64 -9.91 20.89
C PRO A 378 -42.37 -10.83 19.92
N ALA A 379 -42.40 -10.48 18.62
CA ALA A 379 -43.09 -11.26 17.60
C ALA A 379 -42.61 -12.72 17.54
N PHE A 380 -41.32 -13.00 17.72
CA PHE A 380 -40.77 -14.36 17.56
C PHE A 380 -40.77 -15.21 18.85
N GLN A 381 -41.20 -14.66 19.99
CA GLN A 381 -41.13 -15.37 21.28
C GLN A 381 -42.02 -16.62 21.34
N LYS A 382 -43.08 -16.68 20.53
CA LYS A 382 -44.07 -17.77 20.53
C LYS A 382 -43.93 -18.74 19.35
N ILE A 383 -42.85 -18.63 18.58
CA ILE A 383 -42.61 -19.47 17.39
C ILE A 383 -41.37 -20.33 17.61
N ILE A 384 -41.41 -21.56 17.09
CA ILE A 384 -40.24 -22.44 17.07
C ILE A 384 -39.10 -21.73 16.33
N ARG A 385 -37.94 -21.61 16.98
CA ARG A 385 -36.79 -20.89 16.44
C ARG A 385 -36.38 -21.44 15.06
N PRO A 386 -36.52 -20.65 13.98
CA PRO A 386 -36.05 -21.07 12.67
C PRO A 386 -34.52 -21.11 12.62
N THR A 387 -33.97 -22.02 11.82
CA THR A 387 -32.51 -22.09 11.62
C THR A 387 -32.01 -20.87 10.85
N GLU A 388 -30.72 -20.53 11.01
CA GLU A 388 -30.08 -19.45 10.24
C GLU A 388 -30.27 -19.62 8.73
N LYS A 389 -30.14 -20.87 8.24
CA LYS A 389 -30.33 -21.23 6.84
C LYS A 389 -31.78 -21.00 6.38
N THR A 390 -32.77 -21.29 7.24
CA THR A 390 -34.18 -21.04 6.95
C THR A 390 -34.46 -19.54 6.85
N LEU A 391 -33.91 -18.75 7.78
CA LEU A 391 -34.09 -17.29 7.82
C LEU A 391 -33.41 -16.58 6.65
N LEU A 392 -32.22 -17.02 6.23
CA LEU A 392 -31.54 -16.48 5.05
C LEU A 392 -32.23 -16.86 3.73
N ARG A 393 -32.96 -17.96 3.70
CA ARG A 393 -33.72 -18.40 2.53
C ARG A 393 -35.07 -17.68 2.42
N ARG A 394 -35.64 -17.30 3.56
CA ARG A 394 -36.84 -16.47 3.65
C ARG A 394 -36.51 -15.04 3.22
#